data_AF-A0A924YPU1-F1
#
_entry.id   AF-A0A924YPU1-F1
#
_cell.length_a   1.000
_cell.length_b   1.000
_cell.length_c   1.000
_cell.angle_alpha   90.00
_cell.angle_beta   90.00
_cell.angle_gamma   90.00
#
_symmetry.space_group_name_H-M   'P 1'
#
loop_
_entity.id
_entity.type
_entity.pdbx_description
1 polymer ?
#
loop_
_entity_poly.entity_id
_entity_poly.type
_entity_poly.pdbx_seq_one_letter_code
_entity_poly.pdbx_strand_id
1 'polypeptide(L)'
;MSAADSLNPNSPPATPVGSGSPAVPPLVGPQIRVDPQQTVVPHTPVKKEVRPLWVTWFAHPFANWFWFYFGFVVALSGSNMKYPGSGPVVIVGWLTAHLVNVKHPLGELKLLLASAGIGYVLDGIITLMGVLKFHEPSYWGWPIPLWMVMMWPNFAGTLNSSMKWLRGRYQLGAVMGAIAGPFSYYGGVKWGSVDIGPGWSFWGAMIVIGIEWALAMPALLWLSAKWVPASEARSQGSGVRA
;
A
#
# COMPACT_ATOMS: atom_id res chain seq x y z
N MET A 1 -64.23 56.19 -36.97
CA MET A 1 -63.98 57.62 -37.28
C MET A 1 -63.51 58.26 -35.99
N SER A 2 -62.20 58.25 -35.73
CA SER A 2 -61.23 59.30 -36.09
C SER A 2 -61.47 60.62 -35.35
N ALA A 3 -60.63 60.89 -34.35
CA ALA A 3 -60.09 62.19 -33.95
C ALA A 3 -59.16 61.88 -32.76
N ALA A 4 -57.83 61.99 -32.85
CA ALA A 4 -57.05 63.20 -33.04
C ALA A 4 -57.33 64.26 -31.96
N ASP A 5 -56.25 64.91 -31.54
CA ASP A 5 -56.20 66.12 -30.72
C ASP A 5 -56.38 65.92 -29.20
N SER A 6 -55.55 66.47 -28.33
CA SER A 6 -54.62 67.58 -28.52
C SER A 6 -53.62 67.62 -27.35
N LEU A 7 -52.38 67.91 -27.71
CA LEU A 7 -51.36 68.47 -26.87
C LEU A 7 -51.84 69.83 -26.34
N ASN A 8 -52.04 69.97 -25.02
CA ASN A 8 -52.09 71.28 -24.39
C ASN A 8 -50.82 71.47 -23.53
N PRO A 9 -49.81 72.22 -24.01
CA PRO A 9 -48.51 72.33 -23.35
C PRO A 9 -48.42 73.35 -22.21
N ASN A 10 -49.53 73.89 -21.69
CA ASN A 10 -49.52 75.03 -20.76
C ASN A 10 -50.18 74.80 -19.39
N SER A 11 -50.08 73.59 -18.82
CA SER A 11 -50.52 73.35 -17.43
C SER A 11 -49.31 73.31 -16.48
N PRO A 12 -49.19 74.22 -15.50
CA PRO A 12 -48.11 74.20 -14.51
C PRO A 12 -48.20 72.96 -13.59
N PRO A 13 -47.07 72.44 -13.06
CA PRO A 13 -47.03 71.13 -12.44
C PRO A 13 -47.80 71.10 -11.11
N ALA A 14 -48.79 70.20 -11.03
CA ALA A 14 -49.44 69.84 -9.78
C ALA A 14 -48.49 69.00 -8.92
N THR A 15 -48.25 69.45 -7.69
CA THR A 15 -47.50 68.74 -6.65
C THR A 15 -48.22 67.44 -6.26
N PRO A 16 -47.60 66.26 -6.40
CA PRO A 16 -48.18 65.04 -5.85
C PRO A 16 -47.76 64.89 -4.39
N VAL A 17 -48.74 65.02 -3.50
CA VAL A 17 -48.67 64.56 -2.11
C VAL A 17 -48.70 63.03 -2.09
N GLY A 18 -47.87 62.45 -1.21
CA GLY A 18 -47.48 61.05 -1.11
C GLY A 18 -48.53 59.96 -1.36
N SER A 19 -48.09 58.93 -2.09
CA SER A 19 -48.63 57.57 -2.04
C SER A 19 -47.55 56.62 -1.53
N GLY A 20 -47.93 55.76 -0.58
CA GLY A 20 -47.03 54.99 0.27
C GLY A 20 -46.19 53.94 -0.46
N SER A 21 -44.91 53.86 -0.09
CA SER A 21 -44.11 52.66 -0.33
C SER A 21 -44.51 51.57 0.68
N PRO A 22 -44.74 50.32 0.26
CA PRO A 22 -44.97 49.22 1.19
C PRO A 22 -43.71 49.02 2.04
N ALA A 23 -43.90 48.87 3.37
CA ALA A 23 -42.82 48.62 4.30
C ALA A 23 -42.04 47.35 3.90
N VAL A 24 -40.77 47.49 3.57
CA VAL A 24 -39.83 46.37 3.41
C VAL A 24 -39.58 45.78 4.80
N PRO A 25 -39.93 44.50 5.07
CA PRO A 25 -39.57 43.88 6.34
C PRO A 25 -38.03 43.78 6.43
N PRO A 26 -37.43 44.00 7.61
CA PRO A 26 -35.99 43.95 7.74
C PRO A 26 -35.48 42.54 7.42
N LEU A 27 -34.50 42.46 6.51
CA LEU A 27 -33.77 41.23 6.20
C LEU A 27 -33.04 40.76 7.46
N VAL A 28 -33.65 39.84 8.21
CA VAL A 28 -32.96 39.09 9.26
C VAL A 28 -32.12 38.01 8.58
N GLY A 29 -30.95 38.40 8.09
CA GLY A 29 -29.90 37.44 7.75
C GLY A 29 -29.39 36.75 9.03
N PRO A 30 -28.90 35.51 8.97
CA PRO A 30 -28.28 34.87 10.12
C PRO A 30 -27.12 35.74 10.62
N GLN A 31 -27.29 36.31 11.81
CA GLN A 31 -26.23 37.03 12.51
C GLN A 31 -25.12 36.03 12.83
N ILE A 32 -24.05 36.04 12.04
CA ILE A 32 -22.84 35.29 12.36
C ILE A 32 -22.31 35.90 13.65
N ARG A 33 -22.53 35.22 14.78
CA ARG A 33 -21.95 35.58 16.07
C ARG A 33 -20.44 35.37 15.96
N VAL A 34 -19.71 36.44 15.66
CA VAL A 34 -18.25 36.46 15.76
C VAL A 34 -17.92 36.42 17.24
N ASP A 35 -17.46 35.27 17.73
CA ASP A 35 -16.98 35.13 19.10
C ASP A 35 -15.70 35.95 19.27
N PRO A 36 -15.69 37.02 20.09
CA PRO A 36 -14.52 37.87 20.29
C PRO A 36 -13.35 37.12 20.94
N GLN A 37 -13.57 35.92 21.49
CA GLN A 37 -12.56 35.11 22.14
C GLN A 37 -11.95 34.02 21.26
N GLN A 38 -12.18 34.05 19.94
CA GLN A 38 -11.42 33.18 19.04
C GLN A 38 -9.98 33.69 18.94
N THR A 39 -9.15 33.37 19.95
CA THR A 39 -7.70 33.55 19.91
C THR A 39 -7.19 32.89 18.66
N VAL A 40 -6.76 33.71 17.70
CA VAL A 40 -6.01 33.27 16.51
C VAL A 40 -4.74 32.62 17.04
N VAL A 41 -4.75 31.30 17.21
CA VAL A 41 -3.55 30.55 17.52
C VAL A 41 -2.61 30.78 16.35
N PRO A 42 -1.43 31.41 16.54
CA PRO A 42 -0.50 31.63 15.46
C PRO A 42 -0.22 30.30 14.80
N HIS A 43 -0.46 30.19 13.49
CA HIS A 43 -0.09 29.02 12.72
C HIS A 43 1.43 28.85 12.88
N THR A 44 1.84 27.97 13.78
CA THR A 44 3.26 27.64 13.91
C THR A 44 3.60 26.91 12.63
N PRO A 45 4.48 27.44 11.75
CA PRO A 45 4.82 26.75 10.53
C PRO A 45 5.38 25.39 10.94
N VAL A 46 4.66 24.33 10.57
CA VAL A 46 5.11 22.95 10.80
C VAL A 46 6.46 22.85 10.11
N LYS A 47 7.54 22.78 10.89
CA LYS A 47 8.89 22.51 10.37
C LYS A 47 8.78 21.19 9.62
N LYS A 48 8.76 21.25 8.28
CA LYS A 48 8.92 20.07 7.44
C LYS A 48 10.32 19.55 7.76
N GLU A 49 10.39 18.55 8.61
CA GLU A 49 11.63 17.87 8.94
C GLU A 49 12.17 17.26 7.65
N VAL A 50 13.16 17.92 7.04
CA VAL A 50 13.76 17.48 5.78
C VAL A 50 14.59 16.26 6.10
N ARG A 51 13.97 15.08 5.99
CA ARG A 51 14.67 13.81 6.15
C ARG A 51 15.74 13.68 5.05
N PRO A 52 16.89 13.06 5.35
CA PRO A 52 17.92 12.83 4.34
C PRO A 52 17.34 12.12 3.10
N LEU A 53 17.82 12.46 1.91
CA LEU A 53 17.28 11.92 0.65
C LEU A 53 17.28 10.38 0.62
N TRP A 54 18.31 9.74 1.19
CA TRP A 54 18.39 8.29 1.28
C TRP A 54 17.26 7.69 2.13
N VAL A 55 16.87 8.35 3.23
CA VAL A 55 15.74 7.94 4.09
C VAL A 55 14.41 8.03 3.32
N THR A 56 14.22 9.11 2.55
CA THR A 56 13.01 9.28 1.74
C THR A 56 12.94 8.31 0.56
N TRP A 57 14.10 7.91 0.02
CA TRP A 57 14.16 6.99 -1.11
C TRP A 57 13.80 5.56 -0.70
N PHE A 58 14.35 5.01 0.39
CA PHE A 58 13.98 3.68 0.89
C PHE A 58 12.52 3.59 1.37
N ALA A 59 11.92 4.71 1.77
CA ALA A 59 10.50 4.79 2.10
C ALA A 59 9.59 4.84 0.87
N HIS A 60 10.14 5.08 -0.34
CA HIS A 60 9.36 5.19 -1.56
C HIS A 60 8.92 3.81 -2.07
N PRO A 61 7.64 3.62 -2.44
CA PRO A 61 7.14 2.34 -2.98
C PRO A 61 7.99 1.78 -4.13
N PHE A 62 8.48 2.64 -5.03
CA PHE A 62 9.35 2.23 -6.14
C PHE A 62 10.71 1.68 -5.70
N ALA A 63 11.36 2.28 -4.71
CA ALA A 63 12.65 1.78 -4.23
C ALA A 63 12.48 0.42 -3.56
N ASN A 64 11.42 0.26 -2.76
CA ASN A 64 11.07 -1.02 -2.16
C ASN A 64 10.83 -2.12 -3.21
N TRP A 65 10.06 -1.80 -4.25
CA TRP A 65 9.84 -2.70 -5.39
C TRP A 65 11.16 -3.07 -6.07
N PHE A 66 12.03 -2.09 -6.36
CA PHE A 66 13.34 -2.34 -6.95
C PHE A 66 14.19 -3.31 -6.10
N TRP A 67 14.32 -3.08 -4.80
CA TRP A 67 15.13 -3.94 -3.93
C TRP A 67 14.57 -5.35 -3.78
N PHE A 68 13.24 -5.48 -3.73
CA PHE A 68 12.58 -6.78 -3.74
C PHE A 68 12.96 -7.58 -5.00
N TYR A 69 12.83 -6.99 -6.20
CA TYR A 69 13.19 -7.66 -7.45
C TYR A 69 14.70 -7.89 -7.58
N PHE A 70 15.53 -6.95 -7.11
CA PHE A 70 16.97 -7.12 -7.10
C PHE A 70 17.39 -8.31 -6.22
N GLY A 71 16.87 -8.39 -4.99
CA GLY A 71 17.08 -9.54 -4.11
C GLY A 71 16.56 -10.84 -4.72
N PHE A 72 15.39 -10.79 -5.37
CA PHE A 72 14.79 -11.93 -6.08
C PHE A 72 15.72 -12.50 -7.16
N VAL A 73 16.16 -11.64 -8.09
CA VAL A 73 17.05 -12.03 -9.21
C VAL A 73 18.41 -12.49 -8.71
N VAL A 74 18.98 -11.82 -7.71
CA VAL A 74 20.29 -12.19 -7.15
C VAL A 74 20.23 -13.57 -6.51
N ALA A 75 19.17 -13.91 -5.79
CA ALA A 75 19.08 -15.25 -5.20
C ALA A 75 18.88 -16.34 -6.25
N LEU A 76 18.00 -16.12 -7.26
CA LEU A 76 17.82 -17.09 -8.34
C LEU A 76 19.13 -17.30 -9.11
N SER A 77 19.82 -16.22 -9.45
CA SER A 77 21.11 -16.28 -10.15
C SER A 77 22.18 -16.90 -9.28
N GLY A 78 22.23 -16.57 -7.99
CA GLY A 78 23.15 -17.16 -7.02
C GLY A 78 22.96 -18.67 -6.90
N SER A 79 21.72 -19.13 -6.75
CA SER A 79 21.36 -20.55 -6.79
C SER A 79 21.87 -21.23 -8.07
N ASN A 80 21.48 -20.70 -9.24
CA ASN A 80 21.85 -21.26 -10.54
C ASN A 80 23.38 -21.28 -10.77
N MET A 81 24.09 -20.23 -10.35
CA MET A 81 25.55 -20.09 -10.46
C MET A 81 26.35 -20.77 -9.34
N LYS A 82 25.70 -21.53 -8.44
CA LYS A 82 26.33 -22.22 -7.29
C LYS A 82 26.91 -21.30 -6.22
N TYR A 83 26.40 -20.08 -6.12
CA TYR A 83 26.62 -19.11 -5.03
C TYR A 83 25.32 -18.83 -4.25
N PRO A 84 24.71 -19.82 -3.58
CA PRO A 84 23.39 -19.66 -2.94
C PRO A 84 23.35 -18.64 -1.81
N GLY A 85 24.50 -18.18 -1.30
CA GLY A 85 24.59 -17.14 -0.28
C GLY A 85 24.38 -15.71 -0.78
N SER A 86 24.51 -15.43 -2.09
CA SER A 86 24.43 -14.06 -2.62
C SER A 86 23.07 -13.42 -2.39
N GLY A 87 21.99 -14.18 -2.62
CA GLY A 87 20.61 -13.76 -2.38
C GLY A 87 20.36 -13.38 -0.93
N PRO A 88 20.55 -14.31 0.04
CA PRO A 88 20.45 -14.01 1.47
C PRO A 88 21.21 -12.77 1.90
N VAL A 89 22.45 -12.58 1.44
CA VAL A 89 23.27 -11.39 1.79
C VAL A 89 22.61 -10.11 1.30
N VAL A 90 22.18 -10.05 0.04
CA VAL A 90 21.50 -8.88 -0.52
C VAL A 90 20.16 -8.62 0.17
N ILE A 91 19.38 -9.67 0.40
CA ILE A 91 18.07 -9.58 1.06
C ILE A 91 18.21 -9.06 2.49
N VAL A 92 19.15 -9.60 3.28
CA VAL A 92 19.41 -9.11 4.64
C VAL A 92 19.86 -7.65 4.61
N GLY A 93 20.75 -7.28 3.69
CA GLY A 93 21.26 -5.92 3.56
C GLY A 93 20.12 -4.91 3.33
N TRP A 94 19.25 -5.15 2.35
CA TRP A 94 18.17 -4.21 2.07
C TRP A 94 17.06 -4.27 3.13
N LEU A 95 16.72 -5.44 3.68
CA LEU A 95 15.72 -5.54 4.75
C LEU A 95 16.19 -4.80 6.01
N THR A 96 17.48 -4.84 6.31
CA THR A 96 18.07 -4.04 7.39
C THR A 96 17.90 -2.54 7.09
N ALA A 97 18.22 -2.11 5.86
CA ALA A 97 18.00 -0.74 5.42
C ALA A 97 16.50 -0.35 5.47
N HIS A 98 15.58 -1.26 5.17
CA HIS A 98 14.14 -1.05 5.29
C HIS A 98 13.73 -0.86 6.76
N LEU A 99 14.15 -1.76 7.65
CA LEU A 99 13.82 -1.73 9.08
C LEU A 99 14.29 -0.45 9.77
N VAL A 100 15.46 0.10 9.40
CA VAL A 100 15.93 1.37 10.00
C VAL A 100 15.13 2.60 9.53
N ASN A 101 14.36 2.50 8.44
CA ASN A 101 13.65 3.61 7.82
C ASN A 101 12.12 3.59 8.06
N VAL A 102 11.55 2.47 8.49
CA VAL A 102 10.11 2.33 8.76
C VAL A 102 9.70 2.95 10.09
N LYS A 103 8.41 3.31 10.21
CA LYS A 103 7.85 3.90 11.44
C LYS A 103 7.70 2.88 12.60
N HIS A 104 7.50 1.60 12.27
CA HIS A 104 7.22 0.54 13.25
C HIS A 104 8.17 -0.65 13.08
N PRO A 105 9.49 -0.48 13.34
CA PRO A 105 10.51 -1.48 13.02
C PRO A 105 10.29 -2.84 13.71
N LEU A 106 9.83 -2.85 14.96
CA LEU A 106 9.55 -4.11 15.67
C LEU A 106 8.35 -4.87 15.09
N GLY A 107 7.35 -4.16 14.59
CA GLY A 107 6.19 -4.76 13.91
C GLY A 107 6.59 -5.38 12.58
N GLU A 108 7.39 -4.66 11.81
CA GLU A 108 7.96 -5.16 10.55
C GLU A 108 8.89 -6.36 10.80
N LEU A 109 9.78 -6.30 11.79
CA LEU A 109 10.68 -7.42 12.13
C LEU A 109 9.89 -8.69 12.50
N LYS A 110 8.83 -8.57 13.30
CA LYS A 110 7.94 -9.70 13.60
C LYS A 110 7.31 -10.29 12.33
N LEU A 111 6.86 -9.43 11.41
CA LEU A 111 6.31 -9.85 10.12
C LEU A 111 7.34 -10.60 9.29
N LEU A 112 8.56 -10.07 9.17
CA LEU A 112 9.66 -10.70 8.44
C LEU A 112 9.99 -12.08 9.02
N LEU A 113 10.17 -12.18 10.34
CA LEU A 113 10.48 -13.45 11.00
C LEU A 113 9.34 -14.47 10.87
N ALA A 114 8.09 -14.04 11.04
CA ALA A 114 6.93 -14.91 10.84
C ALA A 114 6.80 -15.38 9.39
N SER A 115 7.06 -14.51 8.42
CA SER A 115 7.05 -14.87 7.00
C SER A 115 8.12 -15.91 6.66
N ALA A 116 9.33 -15.76 7.22
CA ALA A 116 10.40 -16.74 7.05
C ALA A 116 10.01 -18.10 7.62
N GLY A 117 9.38 -18.12 8.81
CA GLY A 117 8.88 -19.35 9.43
C GLY A 117 7.74 -20.01 8.64
N ILE A 118 6.75 -19.22 8.21
CA ILE A 118 5.64 -19.69 7.36
C ILE A 118 6.20 -20.28 6.07
N GLY A 119 7.10 -19.57 5.40
CA GLY A 119 7.70 -20.03 4.16
C GLY A 119 8.51 -21.30 4.31
N TYR A 120 9.35 -21.37 5.33
CA TYR A 120 10.09 -22.59 5.65
C TYR A 120 9.17 -23.81 5.81
N VAL A 121 8.06 -23.65 6.51
CA VAL A 121 7.08 -24.73 6.70
C VAL A 121 6.37 -25.08 5.41
N LEU A 122 5.83 -24.10 4.69
CA LEU A 122 5.01 -24.33 3.50
C LEU A 122 5.83 -24.90 2.34
N ASP A 123 6.92 -24.23 1.96
CA ASP A 123 7.83 -24.73 0.93
C ASP A 123 8.51 -26.03 1.37
N GLY A 124 8.79 -26.17 2.67
CA GLY A 124 9.31 -27.41 3.24
C GLY A 124 8.36 -28.58 3.00
N ILE A 125 7.07 -28.42 3.30
CA ILE A 125 6.04 -29.44 3.07
C ILE A 125 5.95 -29.78 1.57
N ILE A 126 5.89 -28.78 0.70
CA ILE A 126 5.81 -28.97 -0.76
C ILE A 126 7.03 -29.70 -1.31
N THR A 127 8.22 -29.38 -0.79
CA THR A 127 9.48 -30.05 -1.16
C THR A 127 9.54 -31.47 -0.64
N LEU A 128 9.07 -31.72 0.59
CA LEU A 128 8.98 -33.07 1.17
C LEU A 128 7.96 -33.96 0.45
N MET A 129 6.88 -33.38 -0.08
CA MET A 129 5.94 -34.05 -0.99
C MET A 129 6.53 -34.31 -2.39
N GLY A 130 7.75 -33.84 -2.65
CA GLY A 130 8.44 -34.00 -3.92
C GLY A 130 7.89 -33.14 -5.06
N VAL A 131 7.10 -32.10 -4.77
CA VAL A 131 6.55 -31.18 -5.78
C VAL A 131 7.66 -30.30 -6.36
N LEU A 132 8.53 -29.80 -5.48
CA LEU A 132 9.69 -28.96 -5.82
C LEU A 132 10.98 -29.72 -5.52
N LYS A 133 11.99 -29.49 -6.35
CA LYS A 133 13.34 -30.03 -6.16
C LYS A 133 14.36 -28.92 -6.32
N PHE A 134 15.14 -28.68 -5.27
CA PHE A 134 16.21 -27.70 -5.29
C PHE A 134 17.54 -28.36 -5.66
N HIS A 135 18.37 -27.62 -6.41
CA HIS A 135 19.65 -28.10 -6.91
C HIS A 135 20.79 -27.98 -5.90
N GLU A 136 20.67 -27.12 -4.89
CA GLU A 136 21.71 -26.96 -3.89
C GLU A 136 21.59 -27.99 -2.77
N PRO A 137 22.73 -28.39 -2.16
CA PRO A 137 22.71 -29.13 -0.93
C PRO A 137 22.00 -28.29 0.11
N SER A 138 20.92 -28.82 0.65
CA SER A 138 20.33 -28.23 1.82
C SER A 138 21.28 -28.44 3.00
N TYR A 139 21.81 -27.34 3.53
CA TYR A 139 22.69 -27.39 4.68
C TYR A 139 21.94 -27.99 5.87
N TRP A 140 22.62 -28.83 6.65
CA TRP A 140 22.08 -29.36 7.91
C TRP A 140 20.82 -30.24 7.77
N GLY A 141 20.56 -30.81 6.60
CA GLY A 141 19.41 -31.70 6.36
C GLY A 141 18.06 -30.97 6.30
N TRP A 142 18.07 -29.66 6.09
CA TRP A 142 16.83 -28.90 5.91
C TRP A 142 16.11 -29.34 4.61
N PRO A 143 14.79 -29.15 4.48
CA PRO A 143 14.10 -29.51 3.25
C PRO A 143 14.38 -28.52 2.11
N ILE A 144 14.66 -27.25 2.42
CA ILE A 144 14.81 -26.18 1.42
C ILE A 144 16.05 -25.31 1.68
N PRO A 145 16.65 -24.72 0.64
CA PRO A 145 17.84 -23.88 0.79
C PRO A 145 17.51 -22.53 1.43
N LEU A 146 18.50 -21.94 2.10
CA LEU A 146 18.35 -20.68 2.84
C LEU A 146 17.85 -19.52 1.96
N TRP A 147 18.27 -19.45 0.70
CA TRP A 147 17.82 -18.40 -0.22
C TRP A 147 16.31 -18.45 -0.46
N MET A 148 15.72 -19.64 -0.49
CA MET A 148 14.28 -19.81 -0.66
C MET A 148 13.54 -19.32 0.58
N VAL A 149 14.01 -19.69 1.77
CA VAL A 149 13.48 -19.16 3.05
C VAL A 149 13.53 -17.64 3.06
N MET A 150 14.62 -17.04 2.59
CA MET A 150 14.81 -15.59 2.56
C MET A 150 13.93 -14.87 1.53
N MET A 151 13.34 -15.56 0.54
CA MET A 151 12.37 -14.94 -0.37
C MET A 151 11.09 -14.50 0.33
N TRP A 152 10.71 -15.21 1.39
CA TRP A 152 9.51 -14.89 2.15
C TRP A 152 9.59 -13.56 2.89
N PRO A 153 10.63 -13.27 3.70
CA PRO A 153 10.81 -11.94 4.28
C PRO A 153 11.10 -10.88 3.20
N ASN A 154 11.80 -11.23 2.11
CA ASN A 154 11.97 -10.33 0.97
C ASN A 154 10.61 -9.85 0.44
N PHE A 155 9.68 -10.78 0.23
CA PHE A 155 8.31 -10.48 -0.16
C PHE A 155 7.54 -9.72 0.94
N ALA A 156 7.59 -10.17 2.19
CA ALA A 156 6.84 -9.56 3.28
C ALA A 156 7.23 -8.10 3.53
N GLY A 157 8.50 -7.72 3.32
CA GLY A 157 8.97 -6.33 3.38
C GLY A 157 8.34 -5.39 2.35
N THR A 158 7.56 -5.90 1.40
CA THR A 158 6.82 -5.09 0.43
C THR A 158 5.37 -4.82 0.85
N LEU A 159 4.81 -5.61 1.78
CA LEU A 159 3.40 -5.58 2.19
C LEU A 159 2.98 -4.22 2.79
N ASN A 160 3.84 -3.63 3.60
CA ASN A 160 3.57 -2.34 4.26
C ASN A 160 4.06 -1.12 3.47
N SER A 161 4.68 -1.33 2.30
CA SER A 161 5.17 -0.29 1.41
C SER A 161 4.46 -0.33 0.07
N SER A 162 5.04 -0.99 -0.93
CA SER A 162 4.53 -1.03 -2.31
C SER A 162 3.18 -1.76 -2.45
N MET A 163 2.83 -2.66 -1.52
CA MET A 163 1.53 -3.35 -1.49
C MET A 163 0.60 -2.87 -0.36
N LYS A 164 0.82 -1.69 0.22
CA LYS A 164 -0.01 -1.17 1.32
C LYS A 164 -1.51 -1.09 0.97
N TRP A 165 -1.84 -0.94 -0.31
CA TRP A 165 -3.22 -0.89 -0.81
C TRP A 165 -3.99 -2.21 -0.68
N LEU A 166 -3.28 -3.33 -0.50
CA LEU A 166 -3.86 -4.67 -0.32
C LEU A 166 -4.24 -4.95 1.15
N ARG A 167 -3.84 -4.08 2.07
CA ARG A 167 -4.13 -4.20 3.51
C ARG A 167 -5.64 -4.27 3.76
N GLY A 168 -6.05 -5.27 4.54
CA GLY A 168 -7.46 -5.53 4.85
C GLY A 168 -8.28 -6.17 3.73
N ARG A 169 -7.70 -6.37 2.53
CA ARG A 169 -8.35 -6.98 1.36
C ARG A 169 -7.94 -8.45 1.22
N TYR A 170 -8.21 -9.27 2.25
CA TYR A 170 -7.72 -10.65 2.34
C TYR A 170 -8.12 -11.54 1.17
N GLN A 171 -9.39 -11.44 0.71
CA GLN A 171 -9.87 -12.21 -0.44
C GLN A 171 -9.12 -11.87 -1.73
N LEU A 172 -8.91 -10.57 -1.98
CA LEU A 172 -8.10 -10.13 -3.11
C LEU A 172 -6.65 -10.60 -2.97
N GLY A 173 -6.10 -10.56 -1.76
CA GLY A 173 -4.79 -11.12 -1.45
C GLY A 173 -4.69 -12.61 -1.75
N ALA A 174 -5.70 -13.41 -1.41
CA ALA A 174 -5.76 -14.84 -1.73
C ALA A 174 -5.73 -15.07 -3.25
N VAL A 175 -6.58 -14.37 -4.00
CA VAL A 175 -6.64 -14.50 -5.47
C VAL A 175 -5.32 -14.06 -6.11
N MET A 176 -4.76 -12.93 -5.67
CA MET A 176 -3.47 -12.46 -6.18
C MET A 176 -2.34 -13.43 -5.83
N GLY A 177 -2.33 -14.00 -4.63
CA GLY A 177 -1.38 -15.04 -4.22
C GLY A 177 -1.48 -16.28 -5.08
N ALA A 178 -2.69 -16.79 -5.29
CA ALA A 178 -2.96 -17.98 -6.10
C ALA A 178 -2.46 -17.87 -7.54
N ILE A 179 -2.36 -16.64 -8.06
CA ILE A 179 -1.86 -16.36 -9.40
C ILE A 179 -0.36 -16.03 -9.36
N ALA A 180 0.03 -15.03 -8.57
CA ALA A 180 1.40 -14.52 -8.53
C ALA A 180 2.40 -15.52 -7.96
N GLY A 181 1.99 -16.36 -7.01
CA GLY A 181 2.81 -17.44 -6.43
C GLY A 181 3.31 -18.39 -7.53
N PRO A 182 2.42 -19.10 -8.25
CA PRO A 182 2.81 -19.96 -9.36
C PRO A 182 3.66 -19.27 -10.42
N PHE A 183 3.36 -18.01 -10.79
CA PHE A 183 4.20 -17.26 -11.73
C PHE A 183 5.62 -17.03 -11.20
N SER A 184 5.78 -16.76 -9.90
CA SER A 184 7.08 -16.58 -9.27
C SER A 184 7.91 -17.88 -9.30
N TYR A 185 7.30 -19.02 -8.98
CA TYR A 185 7.98 -20.33 -8.98
C TYR A 185 8.27 -20.79 -10.41
N TYR A 186 7.37 -20.52 -11.35
CA TYR A 186 7.65 -20.71 -12.77
C TYR A 186 8.86 -19.91 -13.23
N GLY A 187 9.02 -18.68 -12.72
CA GLY A 187 10.23 -17.88 -12.91
C GLY A 187 11.49 -18.61 -12.42
N GLY A 188 11.45 -19.17 -11.21
CA GLY A 188 12.55 -19.99 -10.67
C GLY A 188 12.86 -21.24 -11.50
N VAL A 189 11.83 -21.92 -12.01
CA VAL A 189 11.97 -23.06 -12.92
C VAL A 189 12.64 -22.65 -14.23
N LYS A 190 12.22 -21.54 -14.83
CA LYS A 190 12.83 -21.01 -16.05
C LYS A 190 14.24 -20.46 -15.82
N TRP A 191 14.56 -20.02 -14.61
CA TRP A 191 15.89 -19.55 -14.23
C TRP A 191 16.88 -20.69 -13.93
N GLY A 192 16.39 -21.93 -13.78
CA GLY A 192 17.21 -23.10 -13.43
C GLY A 192 17.51 -23.23 -11.92
N SER A 193 16.86 -22.44 -11.08
CA SER A 193 17.09 -22.42 -9.63
C SER A 193 16.32 -23.52 -8.89
N VAL A 194 15.18 -23.95 -9.43
CA VAL A 194 14.32 -25.00 -8.86
C VAL A 194 13.70 -25.82 -9.99
N ASP A 195 13.53 -27.12 -9.78
CA ASP A 195 12.85 -28.00 -10.72
C ASP A 195 11.50 -28.46 -10.16
N ILE A 196 10.59 -28.82 -11.06
CA ILE A 196 9.42 -29.62 -10.70
C ILE A 196 9.89 -31.04 -10.45
N GLY A 197 9.49 -31.62 -9.31
CA GLY A 197 9.94 -32.96 -8.95
C GLY A 197 9.39 -34.04 -9.89
N PRO A 198 10.11 -35.16 -10.04
CA PRO A 198 9.87 -36.15 -11.10
C PRO A 198 8.51 -36.86 -11.02
N GLY A 199 7.85 -36.85 -9.85
CA GLY A 199 6.53 -37.45 -9.66
C GLY A 199 5.34 -36.53 -9.96
N TRP A 200 5.60 -35.28 -10.38
CA TRP A 200 4.57 -34.26 -10.52
C TRP A 200 4.49 -33.74 -11.96
N SER A 201 3.26 -33.47 -12.42
CA SER A 201 3.04 -32.70 -13.65
C SER A 201 3.24 -31.21 -13.39
N PHE A 202 3.63 -30.46 -14.42
CA PHE A 202 3.80 -29.00 -14.33
C PHE A 202 2.55 -28.32 -13.73
N TRP A 203 1.37 -28.59 -14.31
CA TRP A 203 0.12 -28.00 -13.84
C TRP A 203 -0.27 -28.45 -12.43
N GLY A 204 0.00 -29.71 -12.08
CA GLY A 204 -0.21 -30.22 -10.73
C GLY A 204 0.61 -29.43 -9.70
N ALA A 205 1.89 -29.22 -9.98
CA ALA A 205 2.75 -28.40 -9.12
C ALA A 205 2.27 -26.94 -9.02
N MET A 206 1.87 -26.32 -10.14
CA MET A 206 1.36 -24.94 -10.14
C MET A 206 0.08 -24.79 -9.32
N ILE A 207 -0.81 -25.80 -9.33
CA ILE A 207 -2.02 -25.79 -8.50
C ILE A 207 -1.66 -25.87 -7.01
N VAL A 208 -0.73 -26.75 -6.63
CA VAL A 208 -0.29 -26.88 -5.23
C VAL A 208 0.32 -25.57 -4.72
N ILE A 209 1.21 -24.96 -5.48
CA ILE A 209 1.83 -23.65 -5.17
C ILE A 209 0.76 -22.55 -5.16
N GLY A 210 -0.24 -22.62 -6.04
CA GLY A 210 -1.37 -21.69 -6.05
C GLY A 210 -2.18 -21.76 -4.76
N ILE A 211 -2.49 -22.96 -4.29
CA ILE A 211 -3.19 -23.18 -3.01
C ILE A 211 -2.35 -22.68 -1.84
N GLU A 212 -1.05 -22.97 -1.83
CA GLU A 212 -0.11 -22.48 -0.82
C GLU A 212 -0.17 -20.95 -0.70
N TRP A 213 0.01 -20.23 -1.81
CA TRP A 213 0.01 -18.78 -1.80
C TRP A 213 -1.38 -18.18 -1.59
N ALA A 214 -2.44 -18.87 -1.98
CA ALA A 214 -3.81 -18.48 -1.66
C ALA A 214 -4.08 -18.47 -0.15
N LEU A 215 -3.43 -19.36 0.60
CA LEU A 215 -3.53 -19.43 2.06
C LEU A 215 -2.52 -18.50 2.74
N ALA A 216 -1.29 -18.45 2.23
CA ALA A 216 -0.22 -17.66 2.81
C ALA A 216 -0.48 -16.16 2.72
N MET A 217 -0.97 -15.67 1.57
CA MET A 217 -1.19 -14.23 1.36
C MET A 217 -2.13 -13.60 2.38
N PRO A 218 -3.35 -14.12 2.61
CA PRO A 218 -4.23 -13.64 3.68
C PRO A 218 -3.57 -13.66 5.05
N ALA A 219 -2.84 -14.72 5.39
CA ALA A 219 -2.17 -14.86 6.67
C ALA A 219 -1.10 -13.77 6.86
N LEU A 220 -0.25 -13.54 5.86
CA LEU A 220 0.77 -12.49 5.89
C LEU A 220 0.14 -11.08 5.96
N LEU A 221 -0.92 -10.82 5.21
CA LEU A 221 -1.66 -9.56 5.27
C LEU A 221 -2.29 -9.33 6.65
N TRP A 222 -2.80 -10.39 7.28
CA TRP A 222 -3.37 -10.31 8.63
C TRP A 222 -2.30 -10.02 9.68
N LEU A 223 -1.15 -10.71 9.61
CA LEU A 223 -0.01 -10.44 10.49
C LEU A 223 0.53 -9.02 10.31
N SER A 224 0.66 -8.57 9.07
CA SER A 224 1.02 -7.19 8.72
C SER A 224 0.05 -6.19 9.35
N ALA A 225 -1.26 -6.43 9.21
CA ALA A 225 -2.27 -5.57 9.79
C ALA A 225 -2.24 -5.54 11.33
N LYS A 226 -1.95 -6.68 11.95
CA LYS A 226 -1.89 -6.86 13.41
C LYS A 226 -0.67 -6.21 14.05
N TRP A 227 0.50 -6.30 13.42
CA TRP A 227 1.76 -5.88 14.04
C TRP A 227 2.25 -4.50 13.60
N VAL A 228 1.79 -4.02 12.45
CA VAL A 228 2.14 -2.68 11.95
C VAL A 228 0.84 -1.87 11.89
N PRO A 229 0.61 -0.91 12.80
CA PRO A 229 -0.57 -0.07 12.77
C PRO A 229 -0.68 0.73 11.47
N ALA A 230 -1.91 0.95 10.99
CA ALA A 230 -2.11 1.88 9.90
C ALA A 230 -1.79 3.30 10.40
N SER A 231 -0.93 4.02 9.67
CA SER A 231 -0.73 5.44 9.94
C SER A 231 -2.07 6.16 9.78
N GLU A 232 -2.65 6.68 10.86
CA GLU A 232 -3.87 7.48 10.84
C GLU A 232 -3.70 8.63 9.84
N ALA A 233 -4.45 8.57 8.75
CA ALA A 233 -4.59 9.66 7.81
C ALA A 233 -6.08 9.82 7.51
N ARG A 234 -6.81 10.36 8.50
CA ARG A 234 -8.09 11.08 8.33
C ARG A 234 -8.54 11.71 9.65
N SER A 235 -8.03 12.90 9.96
CA SER A 235 -8.66 13.82 10.92
C SER A 235 -8.63 15.29 10.47
N GLN A 236 -8.38 15.57 9.19
CA GLN A 236 -8.58 16.89 8.59
C GLN A 236 -9.32 16.73 7.27
N GLY A 237 -10.65 16.65 7.34
CA GLY A 237 -11.50 16.47 6.17
C GLY A 237 -12.97 16.27 6.50
N SER A 238 -13.46 16.88 7.58
CA SER A 238 -14.90 16.97 7.87
C SER A 238 -15.25 18.31 8.53
N GLY A 239 -14.60 19.37 8.05
CA GLY A 239 -14.86 20.75 8.45
C GLY A 239 -15.50 21.56 7.33
N VAL A 240 -16.42 20.98 6.55
CA VAL A 240 -17.35 21.74 5.70
C VAL A 240 -18.69 21.02 5.69
N ARG A 241 -19.47 21.26 6.74
CA ARG A 241 -20.93 21.28 6.69
C ARG A 241 -21.36 22.51 7.48
N ALA A 242 -21.72 23.55 6.74
CA ALA A 242 -22.70 24.56 7.12
C ALA A 242 -23.37 24.99 5.81
#